data_AF-A0AA38TTD1-F1
#
_entry.id   AF-A0AA38TTD1-F1
#
_cell.length_a   1.000
_cell.length_b   1.000
_cell.length_c   1.000
_cell.angle_alpha   90.00
_cell.angle_beta   90.00
_cell.angle_gamma   90.00
#
_symmetry.space_group_name_H-M   'P 1'
#
loop_
_entity.id
_entity.type
_entity.pdbx_description
1 polymer ?
#
loop_
_entity_poly.entity_id
_entity_poly.type
_entity_poly.pdbx_seq_one_letter_code
_entity_poly.pdbx_strand_id
1 'polypeptide(L)'
;MTNNGNDISALTRIVGTRGFMAPEYVRNGCVTSKVDVYSFGVVLMELISVKEAVVREGGREVLLSTAIATIMEGDDAETELRNVTDLTNEENGSMEYAMQMVKLSLSCVKQDPTSRPTMDEVVTSLVKIQVDLQMAHLVRRTEQDRTVQKIVPWLV
;
A
#
# COMPACT_ATOMS: atom_id res chain seq x y z
N MET A 1 -22.31 31.84 -37.09
CA MET A 1 -20.88 32.08 -36.77
C MET A 1 -20.71 31.91 -35.27
N THR A 2 -20.10 30.76 -34.93
CA THR A 2 -19.40 30.36 -33.68
C THR A 2 -19.96 30.78 -32.31
N ASN A 3 -20.66 29.82 -31.72
CA ASN A 3 -20.52 29.31 -30.34
C ASN A 3 -19.34 29.89 -29.53
N ASN A 4 -19.64 30.57 -28.42
CA ASN A 4 -18.72 30.67 -27.28
C ASN A 4 -19.45 30.14 -26.05
N GLY A 5 -19.43 28.81 -25.91
CA GLY A 5 -19.59 28.14 -24.63
C GLY A 5 -18.52 28.70 -23.71
N ASN A 6 -18.94 29.55 -22.77
CA ASN A 6 -18.07 29.98 -21.71
C ASN A 6 -17.94 28.80 -20.75
N ASP A 7 -16.80 28.12 -20.86
CA ASP A 7 -16.46 26.87 -20.21
C ASP A 7 -16.86 26.87 -18.72
N ILE A 8 -17.85 26.05 -18.40
CA ILE A 8 -18.12 25.59 -17.04
C ILE A 8 -17.04 24.56 -16.70
N SER A 9 -15.81 25.04 -16.48
CA SER A 9 -14.83 24.33 -15.67
C SER A 9 -14.54 25.25 -14.51
N ALA A 10 -15.27 25.04 -13.42
CA ALA A 10 -14.93 25.66 -12.15
C ALA A 10 -13.44 25.45 -11.91
N LEU A 11 -12.68 26.54 -11.77
CA LEU A 11 -11.29 26.54 -11.35
C LEU A 11 -11.23 25.97 -9.93
N THR A 12 -11.27 24.65 -9.79
CA THR A 12 -11.15 23.97 -8.51
C THR A 12 -9.77 24.31 -7.97
N ARG A 13 -9.72 25.13 -6.92
CA ARG A 13 -8.46 25.46 -6.24
C ARG A 13 -7.86 24.15 -5.74
N ILE A 14 -6.70 23.78 -6.29
CA ILE A 14 -5.96 22.60 -5.85
C ILE A 14 -5.55 22.82 -4.39
N VAL A 15 -6.06 21.97 -3.52
CA VAL A 15 -5.73 21.91 -2.10
C VAL A 15 -5.49 20.45 -1.74
N GLY A 16 -4.43 20.19 -0.99
CA GLY A 16 -4.12 18.85 -0.51
C GLY A 16 -2.72 18.76 0.10
N THR A 17 -2.46 17.64 0.77
CA THR A 17 -1.16 17.34 1.36
C THR A 17 -0.24 16.76 0.30
N ARG A 18 0.96 17.33 0.16
CA ARG A 18 1.96 16.82 -0.79
C ARG A 18 2.33 15.37 -0.44
N GLY A 19 2.56 14.55 -1.46
CA GLY A 19 2.80 13.11 -1.33
C GLY A 19 1.53 12.27 -1.45
N PHE A 20 0.36 12.79 -1.07
CA PHE A 20 -0.92 12.09 -1.17
C PHE A 20 -1.71 12.43 -2.44
N MET A 21 -1.45 13.59 -3.04
CA MET A 21 -2.22 14.07 -4.17
C MET A 21 -1.91 13.27 -5.44
N ALA A 22 -2.97 12.75 -6.08
CA ALA A 22 -2.88 12.07 -7.36
C ALA A 22 -2.30 12.99 -8.46
N PRO A 23 -1.50 12.46 -9.41
CA PRO A 23 -0.79 13.26 -10.41
C PRO A 23 -1.74 14.05 -11.31
N GLU A 24 -2.89 13.48 -11.66
CA GLU A 24 -3.91 14.17 -12.45
C GLU A 24 -4.56 15.32 -11.67
N TYR A 25 -4.82 15.15 -10.36
CA TYR A 25 -5.36 16.22 -9.53
C TYR A 25 -4.39 17.40 -9.43
N VAL A 26 -3.09 17.13 -9.26
CA VAL A 26 -2.06 18.18 -9.25
C VAL A 26 -1.94 18.87 -10.62
N ARG A 27 -2.04 18.11 -11.71
CA ARG A 27 -1.81 18.63 -13.07
C ARG A 27 -2.95 19.51 -13.57
N ASN A 28 -4.21 19.13 -13.32
CA ASN A 28 -5.36 19.81 -13.92
C ASN A 28 -6.57 19.96 -12.99
N GLY A 29 -6.43 19.65 -11.70
CA GLY A 29 -7.52 19.76 -10.73
C GLY A 29 -8.64 18.75 -10.94
N CYS A 30 -8.41 17.66 -11.68
CA CYS A 30 -9.42 16.63 -11.92
C CYS A 30 -9.77 15.93 -10.61
N VAL A 31 -11.04 16.03 -10.22
CA VAL A 31 -11.59 15.38 -9.03
C VAL A 31 -12.44 14.19 -9.48
N THR A 32 -12.01 12.99 -9.10
CA THR A 32 -12.72 11.72 -9.36
C THR A 32 -12.52 10.80 -8.16
N SER A 33 -13.31 9.73 -8.04
CA SER A 33 -13.07 8.71 -7.02
C SER A 33 -11.66 8.08 -7.08
N LYS A 34 -10.98 8.13 -8.25
CA LYS A 34 -9.63 7.59 -8.43
C LYS A 34 -8.56 8.41 -7.72
N VAL A 35 -8.79 9.69 -7.42
CA VAL A 35 -7.83 10.50 -6.66
C VAL A 35 -7.81 10.07 -5.18
N ASP A 36 -8.96 9.64 -4.66
CA ASP A 36 -9.08 9.07 -3.31
C ASP A 36 -8.41 7.69 -3.25
N VAL A 37 -8.58 6.86 -4.28
CA VAL A 37 -7.87 5.56 -4.40
C VAL A 37 -6.36 5.75 -4.34
N TYR A 38 -5.83 6.73 -5.09
CA TYR A 38 -4.39 7.06 -5.06
C TYR A 38 -3.95 7.45 -3.65
N SER A 39 -4.67 8.39 -3.04
CA SER A 39 -4.35 8.89 -1.70
C SER A 39 -4.39 7.77 -0.65
N PHE A 40 -5.36 6.86 -0.75
CA PHE A 40 -5.46 5.67 0.08
C PHE A 40 -4.27 4.73 -0.12
N GLY A 41 -3.81 4.53 -1.37
CA GLY A 41 -2.61 3.76 -1.66
C GLY A 41 -1.36 4.31 -0.95
N VAL A 42 -1.20 5.63 -0.92
CA VAL A 42 -0.11 6.28 -0.18
C VAL A 42 -0.25 6.06 1.33
N VAL A 43 -1.45 6.25 1.89
CA VAL A 43 -1.71 5.95 3.32
C VAL A 43 -1.37 4.50 3.66
N LEU A 44 -1.72 3.55 2.77
CA LEU A 44 -1.40 2.15 2.98
C LEU A 44 0.11 1.92 3.06
N MET A 45 0.90 2.62 2.23
CA MET A 45 2.36 2.58 2.29
C MET A 45 2.92 3.20 3.57
N GLU A 46 2.37 4.32 4.04
CA GLU A 46 2.76 4.91 5.33
C GLU A 46 2.48 3.96 6.50
N LEU A 47 1.33 3.29 6.49
CA LEU A 47 0.96 2.33 7.54
C LEU A 47 1.90 1.12 7.55
N ILE A 48 2.28 0.59 6.39
CA ILE A 48 3.18 -0.57 6.27
C ILE A 48 4.62 -0.19 6.64
N SER A 49 5.07 1.02 6.27
CA SER A 49 6.46 1.45 6.48
C SER A 49 6.70 2.21 7.77
N VAL A 50 5.65 2.75 8.39
CA VAL A 50 5.72 3.70 9.51
C VAL A 50 6.58 4.92 9.15
N LYS A 51 6.59 5.32 7.87
CA LYS A 51 7.31 6.48 7.34
C LYS A 51 6.35 7.51 6.78
N GLU A 52 6.80 8.76 6.74
CA GLU A 52 6.06 9.85 6.11
C GLU A 52 5.98 9.68 4.59
N ALA A 53 4.86 10.07 3.98
CA ALA A 53 4.65 10.02 2.53
C ALA A 53 5.69 10.83 1.72
N VAL A 54 6.34 11.81 2.35
CA VAL A 54 7.43 12.60 1.77
C VAL A 54 8.62 12.57 2.73
N VAL A 55 9.71 11.92 2.31
CA VAL A 55 10.95 11.83 3.09
C VAL A 55 11.96 12.83 2.55
N ARG A 56 12.77 13.45 3.43
CA ARG A 56 13.87 14.33 3.04
C ARG A 56 15.20 13.59 3.10
N GLU A 57 15.80 13.38 1.94
CA GLU A 57 17.11 12.73 1.80
C GLU A 57 18.08 13.64 1.06
N GLY A 58 19.20 13.99 1.72
CA GLY A 58 20.25 14.82 1.10
C GLY A 58 19.75 16.18 0.59
N GLY A 59 18.77 16.79 1.28
CA GLY A 59 18.14 18.05 0.89
C GLY A 59 17.12 17.95 -0.25
N ARG A 60 16.82 16.74 -0.74
CA ARG A 60 15.79 16.47 -1.75
C ARG A 60 14.59 15.77 -1.11
N GLU A 61 13.40 16.10 -1.59
CA GLU A 61 12.17 15.42 -1.19
C GLU A 61 11.97 14.18 -2.08
N VAL A 62 11.78 13.04 -1.45
CA VAL A 62 11.53 11.74 -2.08
C VAL A 62 10.14 11.28 -1.68
N LEU A 63 9.32 10.88 -2.65
CA LEU A 63 8.01 10.32 -2.37
C LEU A 63 8.15 8.87 -1.94
N LEU A 64 7.51 8.50 -0.83
CA LEU A 64 7.49 7.12 -0.34
C LEU A 64 6.99 6.15 -1.41
N SER A 65 5.99 6.54 -2.19
CA SER A 65 5.45 5.76 -3.30
C SER A 65 6.50 5.45 -4.37
N THR A 66 7.39 6.40 -4.66
CA THR A 66 8.46 6.22 -5.64
C THR A 66 9.54 5.31 -5.09
N ALA A 67 9.96 5.53 -3.83
CA ALA A 67 10.96 4.68 -3.18
C ALA A 67 10.52 3.20 -3.13
N ILE A 68 9.27 2.95 -2.71
CA ILE A 68 8.71 1.58 -2.66
C ILE A 68 8.57 0.98 -4.06
N ALA A 69 8.14 1.76 -5.07
CA ALA A 69 8.07 1.26 -6.45
C ALA A 69 9.46 0.81 -6.96
N THR A 70 10.50 1.61 -6.71
CA THR A 70 11.88 1.25 -7.07
C THR A 70 12.37 0.00 -6.36
N ILE A 71 12.09 -0.16 -5.07
CA ILE A 71 12.42 -1.38 -4.31
C ILE A 71 11.76 -2.60 -4.96
N MET A 72 10.49 -2.47 -5.32
CA MET A 72 9.68 -3.56 -5.87
C MET A 72 10.05 -3.95 -7.32
N GLU A 73 10.84 -3.13 -8.01
CA GLU A 73 11.40 -3.42 -9.34
C GLU A 73 12.77 -4.11 -9.26
N GLY A 74 13.43 -4.12 -8.09
CA GLY A 74 14.73 -4.73 -7.90
C GLY A 74 14.68 -6.25 -7.62
N ASP A 75 15.81 -6.92 -7.83
CA ASP A 75 15.93 -8.37 -7.64
C ASP A 75 15.78 -8.81 -6.16
N ASP A 76 16.15 -7.95 -5.22
CA ASP A 76 16.13 -8.20 -3.77
C ASP A 76 14.95 -7.51 -3.05
N ALA A 77 13.82 -7.33 -3.75
CA ALA A 77 12.67 -6.55 -3.27
C ALA A 77 12.19 -6.92 -1.86
N GLU A 78 12.16 -8.21 -1.50
CA GLU A 78 11.74 -8.63 -0.16
C GLU A 78 12.71 -8.15 0.93
N THR A 79 14.01 -8.32 0.71
CA THR A 79 15.06 -7.93 1.66
C THR A 79 15.07 -6.42 1.87
N GLU A 80 15.02 -5.65 0.79
CA GLU A 80 14.99 -4.19 0.84
C GLU A 80 13.69 -3.68 1.49
N LEU A 81 12.55 -4.33 1.20
CA LEU A 81 11.29 -3.95 1.82
C LEU A 81 11.27 -4.24 3.33
N ARG A 82 11.93 -5.30 3.82
CA ARG A 82 12.10 -5.52 5.27
C ARG A 82 12.82 -4.36 5.96
N ASN A 83 13.85 -3.81 5.32
CA ASN A 83 14.59 -2.66 5.84
C ASN A 83 13.72 -1.39 5.89
N VAL A 84 12.77 -1.26 4.97
CA VAL A 84 11.87 -0.10 4.92
C VAL A 84 10.70 -0.21 5.90
N THR A 85 10.25 -1.41 6.21
CA THR A 85 9.02 -1.67 6.99
C THR A 85 9.25 -1.94 8.48
N ASP A 86 10.50 -1.88 8.94
CA ASP A 86 10.93 -2.24 10.30
C ASP A 86 10.44 -3.65 10.75
N LEU A 87 10.12 -4.52 9.80
CA LEU A 87 9.71 -5.91 10.03
C LEU A 87 10.91 -6.84 10.26
N THR A 88 12.05 -6.28 10.63
CA THR A 88 13.33 -7.02 10.80
C THR A 88 13.27 -8.06 11.92
N ASN A 89 12.38 -7.86 12.90
CA ASN A 89 12.22 -8.73 14.07
C ASN A 89 10.92 -9.57 14.04
N GLU A 90 10.16 -9.53 12.95
CA GLU A 90 8.86 -10.21 12.85
C GLU A 90 8.98 -11.60 12.18
N GLU A 91 8.09 -12.52 12.55
CA GLU A 91 8.02 -13.87 11.98
C GLU A 91 7.90 -13.82 10.44
N ASN A 92 8.46 -14.83 9.74
CA ASN A 92 8.43 -14.92 8.27
C ASN A 92 7.03 -14.73 7.65
N GLY A 93 5.97 -15.09 8.37
CA GLY A 93 4.59 -14.87 7.92
C GLY A 93 4.26 -13.39 7.71
N SER A 94 4.75 -12.48 8.57
CA SER A 94 4.45 -11.05 8.53
C SER A 94 4.87 -10.41 7.19
N MET A 95 5.99 -10.88 6.63
CA MET A 95 6.53 -10.32 5.39
C MET A 95 5.73 -10.68 4.14
N GLU A 96 5.18 -11.89 4.06
CA GLU A 96 4.35 -12.30 2.93
C GLU A 96 3.12 -11.40 2.79
N TYR A 97 2.50 -11.03 3.91
CA TYR A 97 1.35 -10.15 3.92
C TYR A 97 1.73 -8.69 3.70
N ALA A 98 2.85 -8.23 4.26
CA ALA A 98 3.41 -6.92 3.94
C ALA A 98 3.64 -6.77 2.44
N MET A 99 4.18 -7.82 1.78
CA MET A 99 4.38 -7.86 0.33
C MET A 99 3.06 -7.77 -0.44
N GLN A 100 2.01 -8.47 0.00
CA GLN A 100 0.68 -8.35 -0.63
C GLN A 100 0.08 -6.96 -0.46
N MET A 101 0.21 -6.37 0.73
CA MET A 101 -0.27 -5.02 1.04
C MET A 101 0.48 -3.96 0.21
N VAL A 102 1.80 -4.12 0.00
CA VAL A 102 2.60 -3.26 -0.88
C VAL A 102 2.20 -3.40 -2.34
N LYS A 103 1.93 -4.62 -2.82
CA LYS A 103 1.44 -4.81 -4.20
C LYS A 103 0.08 -4.14 -4.41
N LEU A 104 -0.82 -4.25 -3.43
CA LEU A 104 -2.11 -3.57 -3.46
C LEU A 104 -1.92 -2.05 -3.47
N SER A 105 -1.09 -1.50 -2.58
CA SER A 105 -0.83 -0.06 -2.54
C SER A 105 -0.22 0.46 -3.85
N LEU A 106 0.72 -0.27 -4.45
CA LEU A 106 1.29 0.06 -5.77
C LEU A 106 0.24 0.08 -6.87
N SER A 107 -0.75 -0.83 -6.83
CA SER A 107 -1.85 -0.81 -7.78
C SER A 107 -2.73 0.45 -7.64
N CYS A 108 -2.91 0.96 -6.42
CA CYS A 108 -3.66 2.17 -6.11
C CYS A 108 -2.95 3.45 -6.58
N VAL A 109 -1.60 3.49 -6.52
CA VAL A 109 -0.82 4.69 -6.87
C VAL A 109 -0.34 4.75 -8.32
N LYS A 110 -0.93 3.94 -9.21
CA LYS A 110 -0.60 3.98 -10.64
C LYS A 110 -0.82 5.37 -11.24
N GLN A 111 0.06 5.76 -12.16
CA GLN A 111 -0.01 7.05 -12.85
C GLN A 111 -1.30 7.23 -13.64
N ASP A 112 -1.72 6.20 -14.38
CA ASP A 112 -3.00 6.18 -15.07
C ASP A 112 -4.16 5.85 -14.09
N PRO A 113 -5.14 6.76 -13.92
CA PRO A 113 -6.27 6.53 -13.03
C PRO A 113 -7.15 5.34 -13.41
N THR A 114 -7.21 4.98 -14.70
CA THR A 114 -8.04 3.86 -15.16
C THR A 114 -7.43 2.51 -14.83
N SER A 115 -6.11 2.46 -14.67
CA SER A 115 -5.35 1.27 -14.26
C SER A 115 -5.40 0.99 -12.75
N ARG A 116 -5.91 1.93 -11.93
CA ARG A 116 -6.10 1.75 -10.49
C ARG A 116 -7.34 0.90 -10.22
N PRO A 117 -7.39 0.12 -9.13
CA PRO A 117 -8.62 -0.55 -8.71
C PRO A 117 -9.72 0.46 -8.31
N THR A 118 -10.94 -0.02 -8.18
CA THR A 118 -12.04 0.62 -7.46
C THR A 118 -11.85 0.44 -5.96
N MET A 119 -12.49 1.28 -5.13
CA MET A 119 -12.42 1.09 -3.68
C MET A 119 -13.04 -0.24 -3.23
N ASP A 120 -14.06 -0.75 -3.94
CA ASP A 120 -14.64 -2.07 -3.66
C ASP A 120 -13.63 -3.21 -3.90
N GLU A 121 -12.85 -3.13 -4.99
CA GLU A 121 -11.77 -4.07 -5.26
C GLU A 121 -10.66 -3.97 -4.20
N VAL A 122 -10.30 -2.75 -3.78
CA VAL A 122 -9.34 -2.53 -2.69
C VAL A 122 -9.80 -3.19 -1.39
N VAL A 123 -11.04 -2.95 -0.98
CA VAL A 123 -11.62 -3.56 0.23
C VAL A 123 -11.65 -5.09 0.09
N THR A 124 -12.04 -5.60 -1.07
CA THR A 124 -12.06 -7.06 -1.33
C THR A 124 -10.67 -7.66 -1.16
N SER A 125 -9.63 -7.02 -1.72
CA SER A 125 -8.24 -7.45 -1.56
C SER A 125 -7.79 -7.40 -0.09
N LEU A 126 -8.11 -6.33 0.64
CA LEU A 126 -7.75 -6.20 2.06
C LEU A 126 -8.42 -7.27 2.93
N VAL A 127 -9.72 -7.54 2.71
CA VAL A 127 -10.45 -8.58 3.44
C VAL A 127 -9.84 -9.95 3.17
N LYS A 128 -9.45 -10.23 1.92
CA LYS A 128 -8.77 -11.48 1.57
C LYS A 128 -7.44 -11.62 2.32
N ILE A 129 -6.60 -10.57 2.30
CA ILE A 129 -5.31 -10.55 3.02
C ILE A 129 -5.54 -10.81 4.52
N GLN A 130 -6.55 -10.16 5.12
CA GLN A 130 -6.91 -10.33 6.53
C GLN A 130 -7.35 -11.76 6.87
N VAL A 131 -8.16 -12.40 6.02
CA VAL A 131 -8.59 -13.78 6.22
C VAL A 131 -7.41 -14.73 6.10
N ASP A 132 -6.55 -14.54 5.09
CA ASP A 132 -5.37 -15.37 4.86
C ASP A 132 -4.38 -15.26 6.04
N LEU A 133 -4.22 -14.06 6.61
CA LEU A 133 -3.48 -13.81 7.86
C LEU A 133 -4.04 -14.62 9.04
N GLN A 134 -5.34 -14.50 9.29
CA GLN A 134 -6.00 -15.18 10.41
C GLN A 134 -5.91 -16.70 10.27
N MET A 135 -6.10 -17.22 9.06
CA MET A 135 -6.01 -18.65 8.78
C MET A 135 -4.59 -19.18 9.03
N ALA A 136 -3.54 -18.46 8.59
CA ALA A 136 -2.17 -18.88 8.87
C ALA A 136 -1.86 -18.89 10.37
N HIS A 137 -2.33 -17.91 11.15
CA HIS A 137 -2.17 -17.92 12.61
C HIS A 137 -2.90 -19.09 13.27
N LEU A 138 -4.11 -19.44 12.80
CA LEU A 138 -4.85 -20.60 13.30
C LEU A 138 -4.14 -21.90 12.98
N VAL A 139 -3.66 -22.10 11.75
CA VAL A 139 -2.90 -23.28 11.34
C VAL A 139 -1.66 -23.44 12.23
N ARG A 140 -0.86 -22.40 12.41
CA ARG A 140 0.34 -22.43 13.27
C ARG A 140 0.00 -22.81 14.72
N ARG A 141 -1.09 -22.27 15.29
CA ARG A 141 -1.55 -22.67 16.64
C ARG A 141 -1.89 -24.16 16.70
N THR A 142 -2.60 -24.69 15.70
CA THR A 142 -2.95 -26.11 15.67
C THR A 142 -1.73 -27.02 15.47
N GLU A 143 -0.73 -26.61 14.70
CA GLU A 143 0.52 -27.36 14.53
C GLU A 143 1.36 -27.36 15.80
N GLN A 144 1.45 -26.21 16.49
CA GLN A 144 2.11 -26.09 17.79
C GLN A 144 1.43 -27.01 18.81
N ASP A 145 0.10 -26.99 18.89
CA ASP A 145 -0.68 -27.83 19.81
C ASP A 145 -0.49 -29.32 19.52
N ARG A 146 -0.52 -29.73 18.24
CA ARG A 146 -0.20 -31.12 17.84
C ARG A 146 1.23 -31.52 18.18
N THR A 147 2.19 -30.61 18.06
CA THR A 147 3.60 -30.88 18.37
C THR A 147 3.80 -31.02 19.88
N VAL A 148 3.20 -30.13 20.67
CA VAL A 148 3.16 -30.22 22.13
C VAL A 148 2.53 -31.54 22.56
N GLN A 149 1.38 -31.92 22.00
CA GLN A 149 0.70 -33.17 22.34
C GLN A 149 1.54 -34.43 22.04
N LYS A 150 2.45 -34.38 21.06
CA LYS A 150 3.37 -35.50 20.75
C LYS A 150 4.52 -35.65 21.76
N ILE A 151 4.90 -34.58 22.47
CA ILE A 151 6.00 -34.60 23.44
C ILE A 151 5.52 -34.82 24.88
N VAL A 152 4.26 -34.54 25.21
CA VAL A 152 3.66 -34.81 26.55
C VAL A 152 3.94 -36.24 27.06
N PRO A 153 3.85 -37.32 26.24
CA PRO A 153 4.12 -38.68 26.70
C PRO A 153 5.57 -38.95 27.13
N TRP A 154 6.52 -38.06 26.84
CA TRP A 154 7.94 -38.20 27.21
C TRP A 154 8.29 -37.46 28.52
N LEU A 155 7.34 -36.71 29.07
CA LEU A 155 7.50 -35.88 30.27
C LEU A 155 6.84 -36.49 31.51
N VAL A 156 6.22 -37.68 31.37
CA VAL A 156 5.55 -38.44 32.44
C VAL A 156 6.26 -39.77 32.63
#